data_AF-A0A3C1UPQ5-F1
#
_entry.id   AF-A0A3C1UPQ5-F1
#
_cell.length_a   1.000
_cell.length_b   1.000
_cell.length_c   1.000
_cell.angle_alpha   90.00
_cell.angle_beta   90.00
_cell.angle_gamma   90.00
#
_symmetry.space_group_name_H-M   'P 1'
#
loop_
_entity.id
_entity.type
_entity.pdbx_description
1 polymer ?
#
loop_
_entity_poly.entity_id
_entity_poly.type
_entity_poly.pdbx_seq_one_letter_code
_entity_poly.pdbx_strand_id
1 'polypeptide(L)' 'MKYYLEFEKPVAELQRKLDELKRHEESSGLAISFQDEISQIERKIQETRQQIFSNLNAHQRVQLARHPKRPYTLDYIQ' A
#
# COMPACT_ATOMS: atom_id res chain seq x y z
N MET A 1 9.70 -2.27 11.00
CA MET A 1 8.25 -2.01 11.22
C MET A 1 7.66 -1.24 10.04
N LYS A 2 6.52 -1.69 9.50
CA LYS A 2 5.71 -0.91 8.56
C LYS A 2 4.91 0.08 9.41
N TYR A 3 5.29 1.36 9.38
CA TYR A 3 4.52 2.42 10.02
C TYR A 3 3.39 2.78 9.06
N TYR A 4 2.15 2.62 9.50
CA TYR A 4 0.96 2.99 8.74
C TYR A 4 0.32 4.17 9.44
N LEU A 5 0.08 5.24 8.68
CA LEU A 5 -0.72 6.36 9.17
C LEU A 5 -2.20 5.96 9.16
N GLU A 6 -3.03 6.59 9.99
CA GLU A 6 -4.44 6.19 10.12
C GLU A 6 -5.21 6.26 8.80
N PHE A 7 -4.88 7.25 7.97
CA PHE A 7 -5.49 7.43 6.65
C PHE A 7 -4.98 6.42 5.61
N GLU A 8 -3.89 5.70 5.88
CA GLU A 8 -3.36 4.64 5.01
C GLU A 8 -3.89 3.25 5.37
N LYS A 9 -4.61 3.10 6.48
CA LYS A 9 -5.28 1.84 6.89
C LYS A 9 -6.04 1.14 5.75
N PRO A 10 -6.91 1.81 4.96
CA PRO A 10 -7.64 1.14 3.88
C PRO A 10 -6.71 0.56 2.79
N VAL A 11 -5.58 1.22 2.51
CA VAL A 11 -4.57 0.70 1.57
C VAL A 11 -3.83 -0.48 2.20
N ALA A 12 -3.49 -0.39 3.48
CA ALA A 12 -2.81 -1.44 4.22
C ALA A 12 -3.64 -2.73 4.30
N GLU A 13 -4.95 -2.63 4.48
CA GLU A 13 -5.88 -3.77 4.48
C GLU A 13 -5.95 -4.44 3.11
N LEU A 14 -6.13 -3.66 2.05
CA LEU A 14 -6.13 -4.19 0.68
C LEU A 14 -4.79 -4.88 0.35
N GLN A 15 -3.68 -4.32 0.83
CA GLN A 15 -2.35 -4.87 0.60
C GLN A 15 -2.10 -6.15 1.42
N ARG A 16 -2.67 -6.27 2.63
CA ARG A 16 -2.68 -7.54 3.38
C ARG A 16 -3.47 -8.61 2.65
N LYS A 17 -4.66 -8.26 2.13
CA LYS A 17 -5.48 -9.19 1.35
C LYS A 17 -4.74 -9.66 0.08
N LEU A 18 -4.03 -8.75 -0.59
CA LEU A 18 -3.17 -9.10 -1.73
C LEU A 18 -2.03 -10.05 -1.33
N ASP A 19 -1.34 -9.76 -0.22
CA ASP A 19 -0.26 -10.60 0.30
C ASP A 19 -0.77 -12.00 0.68
N GLU A 20 -1.98 -12.10 1.24
CA GLU A 20 -2.63 -13.39 1.54
C GLU A 20 -2.95 -14.18 0.27
N LEU A 21 -3.55 -13.54 -0.74
CA LEU A 21 -3.85 -14.19 -2.02
C LEU A 21 -2.58 -14.70 -2.71
N LYS A 22 -1.50 -13.91 -2.73
CA LYS A 22 -0.21 -14.32 -3.30
C LYS A 22 0.39 -15.51 -2.55
N ARG A 23 0.28 -15.55 -1.21
CA ARG A 23 0.71 -16.71 -0.40
C ARG A 23 -0.14 -17.96 -0.64
N HIS A 24 -1.44 -17.79 -0.84
CA HIS A 24 -2.34 -18.89 -1.16
C HIS A 24 -2.05 -19.48 -2.55
N GLU A 25 -1.73 -18.65 -3.53
CA GLU A 25 -1.30 -19.07 -4.86
C GLU A 25 0.00 -19.89 -4.79
N GLU A 26 1.00 -19.39 -4.07
CA GLU A 26 2.30 -20.05 -3.91
C GLU A 26 2.22 -21.39 -3.15
N SER A 27 1.32 -21.49 -2.17
CA SER A 27 1.14 -22.70 -1.35
C SER A 27 0.25 -23.77 -1.99
N SER A 28 -0.69 -23.38 -2.84
CA SER A 28 -1.72 -24.30 -3.31
C SER A 28 -1.28 -25.16 -4.49
N GLY A 29 -0.22 -24.81 -5.23
CA GLY A 29 0.32 -25.62 -6.35
C GLY A 29 -0.67 -26.01 -7.45
N LEU A 30 -1.91 -25.52 -7.34
CA LEU A 30 -3.06 -25.81 -8.15
C LEU A 30 -3.28 -24.60 -9.04
N ALA A 31 -3.32 -24.85 -10.34
CA ALA A 31 -3.50 -23.90 -11.42
C ALA A 31 -4.88 -23.19 -11.42
N ILE A 32 -5.36 -22.75 -10.26
CA ILE A 32 -6.45 -21.79 -10.14
C ILE A 32 -5.76 -20.43 -10.22
N SER A 33 -5.79 -19.84 -11.41
CA SER A 33 -5.19 -18.54 -11.66
C SER A 33 -5.99 -17.47 -10.91
N PHE A 34 -5.53 -17.06 -9.73
CA PHE A 34 -6.04 -15.88 -9.03
C PHE A 34 -5.48 -14.58 -9.62
N GLN A 35 -4.83 -14.65 -10.79
CA GLN A 35 -4.16 -13.54 -11.46
C GLN A 35 -5.12 -12.38 -11.74
N ASP A 36 -6.36 -12.68 -12.14
CA ASP A 36 -7.40 -11.66 -12.37
C ASP A 36 -7.80 -10.97 -11.07
N GLU A 37 -7.99 -11.71 -9.97
CA GLU A 37 -8.36 -11.15 -8.67
C GLU A 37 -7.21 -10.32 -8.06
N ILE A 38 -5.98 -10.81 -8.20
CA ILE A 38 -4.74 -10.09 -7.85
C ILE A 38 -4.68 -8.77 -8.61
N SER A 39 -4.89 -8.80 -9.93
CA SER A 39 -4.85 -7.61 -10.78
C SER A 39 -5.95 -6.60 -10.41
N GLN A 40 -7.15 -7.08 -10.08
CA GLN A 40 -8.24 -6.22 -9.60
C GLN A 40 -7.90 -5.55 -8.26
N ILE A 41 -7.33 -6.30 -7.30
CA ILE A 41 -6.94 -5.76 -6.01
C ILE A 41 -5.78 -4.78 -6.14
N GLU A 42 -4.78 -5.07 -6.97
CA GLU A 42 -3.68 -4.14 -7.25
C GLU A 42 -4.19 -2.82 -7.85
N ARG A 43 -5.11 -2.89 -8.80
CA ARG A 43 -5.77 -1.70 -9.36
C ARG A 43 -6.53 -0.93 -8.29
N LYS A 44 -7.31 -1.61 -7.45
CA LYS A 44 -8.06 -1.00 -6.35
C LYS A 44 -7.14 -0.33 -5.32
N ILE A 45 -5.99 -0.94 -5.01
CA ILE A 45 -4.95 -0.36 -4.16
C ILE A 45 -4.44 0.94 -4.79
N GLN A 46 -4.12 0.94 -6.08
CA GLN A 46 -3.61 2.12 -6.77
C GLN A 46 -4.64 3.26 -6.77
N GLU A 47 -5.89 2.97 -7.11
CA GLU A 47 -6.98 3.96 -7.12
C GLU A 47 -7.22 4.53 -5.71
N THR A 48 -7.32 3.67 -4.70
CA THR A 48 -7.53 4.07 -3.30
C THR A 48 -6.36 4.93 -2.80
N ARG A 49 -5.12 4.52 -3.12
CA ARG A 49 -3.92 5.28 -2.79
C ARG A 49 -3.98 6.67 -3.44
N GLN A 50 -4.27 6.74 -4.73
CA GLN A 50 -4.34 8.02 -5.42
C GLN A 50 -5.41 8.93 -4.83
N GLN A 51 -6.59 8.41 -4.49
CA GLN A 51 -7.66 9.18 -3.86
C GLN A 51 -7.26 9.72 -2.48
N ILE A 52 -6.60 8.92 -1.65
CA ILE A 52 -6.16 9.32 -0.31
C ILE A 52 -5.08 10.41 -0.41
N PHE A 53 -4.05 10.19 -1.22
CA PHE A 53 -2.94 11.13 -1.36
C PHE A 53 -3.33 12.42 -2.10
N SER A 54 -4.36 12.38 -2.95
CA SER A 54 -4.89 13.58 -3.62
C SER A 54 -5.73 14.45 -2.68
N ASN A 55 -6.41 13.86 -1.71
CA ASN A 55 -7.34 14.55 -0.80
C ASN A 55 -6.81 14.65 0.65
N LEU A 56 -5.49 14.82 0.81
CA LEU A 56 -4.89 14.93 2.14
C LEU A 56 -5.30 16.23 2.84
N ASN A 57 -5.85 16.09 4.05
CA ASN A 57 -6.06 17.22 4.95
C ASN A 57 -4.72 17.78 5.46
N ALA A 58 -4.69 19.05 5.87
CA ALA A 58 -3.53 19.73 6.43
C ALA A 58 -2.84 18.93 7.55
N HIS A 59 -3.62 18.33 8.46
CA HIS A 59 -3.05 17.50 9.54
C HIS A 59 -2.39 16.21 9.01
N GLN A 60 -2.98 15.57 7.99
CA GLN A 60 -2.41 14.37 7.37
C GLN A 60 -1.10 14.68 6.63
N ARG A 61 -1.02 15.87 6.00
CA ARG A 61 0.22 16.35 5.39
C ARG A 61 1.33 16.56 6.42
N VAL A 62 1.01 17.09 7.60
CA VAL A 62 1.98 17.24 8.70
C VAL A 62 2.45 15.87 9.21
N GLN A 63 1.56 14.89 9.34
CA GLN A 63 1.93 13.52 9.71
C GLN A 63 2.89 12.90 8.70
N LEU A 64 2.60 13.05 7.40
CA LEU A 64 3.47 12.57 6.32
C LEU A 64 4.84 13.27 6.35
N ALA A 65 4.84 14.58 6.61
CA ALA A 65 6.07 15.36 6.70
C ALA A 65 6.99 14.92 7.85
N ARG A 66 6.41 14.40 8.93
CA ARG A 66 7.10 13.88 10.12
C ARG A 66 7.30 12.37 10.09
N HIS A 67 7.05 11.72 8.95
CA HIS A 67 7.16 10.28 8.84
C HIS A 67 8.60 9.81 9.13
N PRO A 68 8.82 8.79 9.97
CA PRO A 68 10.16 8.37 10.40
C PRO A 68 11.03 7.82 9.27
N LYS A 69 10.41 7.38 8.17
CA LYS A 69 11.12 6.94 6.95
C LYS A 69 11.09 7.96 5.82
N ARG A 70 10.81 9.23 6.12
CA ARG A 70 10.89 10.27 5.10
C ARG A 70 12.37 10.43 4.70
N PRO A 71 12.71 10.42 3.40
CA PRO A 71 14.09 10.56 2.97
C PRO A 71 14.69 11.89 3.46
N TYR A 72 15.93 11.82 3.92
CA TYR A 72 16.75 12.96 4.33
C TYR A 72 17.54 13.51 3.15
N THR A 73 18.14 14.69 3.33
CA THR A 73 18.90 15.38 2.27
C THR A 73 19.94 14.50 1.60
N LEU A 74 20.65 13.65 2.37
CA LEU A 74 21.66 12.73 1.84
C LEU A 74 21.06 11.62 0.97
N ASP A 75 19.80 11.23 1.17
CA ASP A 75 19.13 10.22 0.34
C ASP A 75 18.82 10.77 -1.08
N TYR A 76 18.85 12.08 -1.27
CA TYR A 76 18.60 12.74 -2.56
C TYR A 76 19.88 13.09 -3.32
N ILE A 77 21.01 13.19 -2.63
CA ILE A 77 22.30 13.54 -3.23
C ILE A 77 23.05 12.22 -3.42
N GLN A 78 22.88 11.61 -4.59
CA GLN A 78 23.56 10.40 -5.02
C GLN A 78 24.49 10.70 -6.20
#